data_AF-A0A4R9B442-F1
#
_entry.id   AF-A0A4R9B442-F1
#
_cell.length_a   1.000
_cell.length_b   1.000
_cell.length_c   1.000
_cell.angle_alpha   90.00
_cell.angle_beta   90.00
_cell.angle_gamma   90.00
#
_symmetry.space_group_name_H-M   'P 1'
#
loop_
_entity.id
_entity.type
_entity.pdbx_description
1 polymer ?
#
loop_
_entity_poly.entity_id
_entity_poly.type
_entity_poly.pdbx_seq_one_letter_code
_entity_poly.pdbx_strand_id
1 'polypeptide(L)'
;MTVQDAGGNTATMSAAPITLSITTPAGAVLSCAANPAIAVSGVATFADCRIDKTGTYTLRATSGTLTAAVSAGFTVTTGPAVKLAFTLSPTETKFRKVFTTQPVVAVQDAGSNTVTSSAAQVTLSITTPASAVLTCTANPINAVSGVATYAGCGIDTKGTSTL
;
A
#
# COMPACT_ATOMS: atom_id res chain seq x y z
N MET A 1 10.38 23.30 -10.07
CA MET A 1 9.69 24.47 -9.48
C MET A 1 10.60 25.69 -9.53
N THR A 2 10.06 26.90 -9.64
CA THR A 2 10.84 28.14 -9.68
C THR A 2 10.85 28.84 -8.32
N VAL A 3 11.99 29.39 -7.94
CA VAL A 3 12.11 30.38 -6.86
C VAL A 3 11.79 31.73 -7.46
N GLN A 4 10.79 32.42 -6.93
CA GLN A 4 10.35 33.72 -7.43
C GLN A 4 10.72 34.84 -6.47
N ASP A 5 11.00 36.02 -7.01
CA ASP A 5 11.11 37.25 -6.23
C ASP A 5 9.74 37.82 -5.85
N ALA A 6 9.72 38.96 -5.14
CA ALA A 6 8.48 39.62 -4.73
C ALA A 6 7.61 40.12 -5.90
N GLY A 7 8.18 40.25 -7.11
CA GLY A 7 7.47 40.61 -8.33
C GLY A 7 6.94 39.41 -9.12
N GLY A 8 7.17 38.17 -8.64
CA GLY A 8 6.78 36.95 -9.34
C GLY A 8 7.75 36.50 -10.43
N ASN A 9 8.91 37.15 -10.58
CA ASN A 9 9.91 36.75 -11.56
C ASN A 9 10.80 35.65 -11.01
N THR A 10 11.26 34.74 -11.86
CA THR A 10 12.24 33.71 -11.45
C THR A 10 13.55 34.37 -10.99
N ALA A 11 13.94 34.10 -9.75
CA ALA A 11 15.19 34.55 -9.16
C ALA A 11 16.36 33.72 -9.73
N THR A 12 16.87 34.10 -10.90
CA THR A 12 17.89 33.35 -11.67
C THR A 12 19.26 33.23 -11.00
N MET A 13 19.50 33.94 -9.90
CA MET A 13 20.72 33.79 -9.09
C MET A 13 20.49 32.95 -7.81
N SER A 14 19.28 32.43 -7.61
CA SER A 14 18.96 31.65 -6.42
C SER A 14 19.59 30.26 -6.47
N ALA A 15 20.30 29.93 -5.38
CA ALA A 15 20.85 28.62 -5.06
C ALA A 15 20.19 27.98 -3.83
N ALA A 16 18.94 28.37 -3.54
CA ALA A 16 18.24 27.95 -2.33
C ALA A 16 18.04 26.42 -2.29
N PRO A 17 18.31 25.76 -1.14
CA PRO A 17 17.96 24.36 -0.94
C PRO A 17 16.46 24.25 -0.70
N ILE A 18 15.73 23.60 -1.61
CA ILE A 18 14.29 23.41 -1.49
C ILE A 18 14.00 22.01 -0.94
N THR A 19 13.27 21.93 0.16
CA THR A 19 12.76 20.68 0.72
C THR A 19 11.35 20.44 0.24
N LEU A 20 11.07 19.24 -0.25
CA LEU A 20 9.75 18.78 -0.66
C LEU A 20 9.16 17.83 0.40
N SER A 21 7.88 17.96 0.69
CA SER A 21 7.13 17.14 1.65
C SER A 21 5.70 16.92 1.18
N ILE A 22 4.97 16.01 1.83
CA ILE A 22 3.52 15.81 1.65
C ILE A 22 2.75 16.31 2.87
N THR A 23 1.59 16.94 2.67
CA THR A 23 0.82 17.64 3.72
C THR A 23 -0.14 16.74 4.53
N THR A 24 -0.35 15.50 4.11
CA THR A 24 -1.26 14.53 4.76
C THR A 24 -0.65 13.14 4.72
N PRO A 25 0.53 12.90 5.33
CA PRO A 25 1.27 11.67 5.10
C PRO A 25 0.45 10.43 5.43
N ALA A 26 -0.36 10.41 6.50
CA ALA A 26 -1.10 9.20 6.92
C ALA A 26 -0.17 7.95 7.00
N GLY A 27 1.08 8.19 7.41
CA GLY A 27 2.16 7.21 7.43
C GLY A 27 2.83 6.92 6.09
N ALA A 28 2.53 7.67 5.02
CA ALA A 28 3.20 7.62 3.72
C ALA A 28 4.52 8.41 3.77
N VAL A 29 5.46 7.98 2.94
CA VAL A 29 6.80 8.54 2.80
C VAL A 29 6.97 9.05 1.38
N LEU A 30 7.21 10.36 1.25
CA LEU A 30 7.74 10.93 0.02
C LEU A 30 9.26 10.71 -0.01
N SER A 31 9.76 10.16 -1.12
CA SER A 31 11.19 9.99 -1.34
C SER A 31 11.52 10.37 -2.78
N CYS A 32 12.58 11.14 -2.98
CA CYS A 32 13.10 11.56 -4.28
C CYS A 32 14.59 11.21 -4.35
N ALA A 33 15.20 11.21 -5.53
CA ALA A 33 16.64 10.98 -5.69
C ALA A 33 17.49 11.96 -4.86
N ALA A 34 17.06 13.23 -4.78
CA ALA A 34 17.61 14.23 -3.90
C ALA A 34 16.48 15.03 -3.24
N ASN A 35 16.52 15.14 -1.92
CA ASN A 35 15.64 16.01 -1.14
C ASN A 35 16.36 16.40 0.16
N PRO A 36 16.76 17.67 0.36
CA PRO A 36 16.44 18.83 -0.47
C PRO A 36 17.12 18.84 -1.86
N ALA A 37 16.51 19.53 -2.82
CA ALA A 37 17.09 19.82 -4.13
C ALA A 37 17.59 21.27 -4.17
N ILE A 38 18.81 21.48 -4.66
CA ILE A 38 19.40 22.83 -4.79
C ILE A 38 18.86 23.49 -6.06
N ALA A 39 18.37 24.72 -5.95
CA ALA A 39 17.99 25.50 -7.12
C ALA A 39 19.23 25.83 -7.97
N VAL A 40 19.12 25.66 -9.28
CA VAL A 40 20.12 26.12 -10.26
C VAL A 40 19.42 27.09 -11.18
N SER A 41 19.96 28.30 -11.28
CA SER A 41 19.32 29.42 -11.98
C SER A 41 17.87 29.68 -11.55
N GLY A 42 17.60 29.56 -10.23
CA GLY A 42 16.26 29.73 -9.68
C GLY A 42 15.30 28.56 -9.91
N VAL A 43 15.76 27.43 -10.49
CA VAL A 43 14.93 26.24 -10.72
C VAL A 43 15.42 25.08 -9.87
N ALA A 44 14.56 24.56 -8.99
CA ALA A 44 14.80 23.31 -8.29
C ALA A 44 14.04 22.18 -8.98
N THR A 45 14.75 21.13 -9.37
CA THR A 45 14.21 19.94 -10.03
C THR A 45 14.33 18.74 -9.09
N PHE A 46 13.23 18.03 -8.89
CA PHE A 46 13.20 16.78 -8.12
C PHE A 46 12.95 15.63 -9.10
N ALA A 47 13.80 14.61 -9.05
CA ALA A 47 13.70 13.41 -9.88
C ALA A 47 13.41 12.17 -9.01
N ASP A 48 12.87 11.14 -9.64
CA ASP A 48 12.57 9.83 -9.03
C ASP A 48 11.77 9.93 -7.73
N CYS A 49 10.85 10.91 -7.68
CA CYS A 49 9.96 11.09 -6.55
C CYS A 49 8.87 10.01 -6.54
N ARG A 50 8.71 9.36 -5.39
CA ARG A 50 7.71 8.32 -5.12
C ARG A 50 7.05 8.55 -3.77
N ILE A 51 5.77 8.20 -3.70
CA ILE A 51 5.00 8.08 -2.45
C ILE A 51 4.64 6.60 -2.32
N ASP A 52 4.96 6.00 -1.18
CA ASP A 52 4.87 4.55 -0.94
C ASP A 52 3.46 4.05 -0.59
N LYS A 53 2.49 4.94 -0.43
CA LYS A 53 1.11 4.61 -0.11
C LYS A 53 0.12 5.29 -1.03
N THR A 54 -1.00 4.62 -1.21
CA THR A 54 -2.15 5.19 -1.88
C THR A 54 -2.86 6.21 -1.01
N GLY A 55 -3.45 7.22 -1.63
CA GLY A 55 -4.09 8.31 -0.93
C GLY A 55 -4.16 9.57 -1.77
N THR A 56 -4.71 10.63 -1.18
CA THR A 56 -4.73 11.96 -1.79
C THR A 56 -3.79 12.87 -1.01
N TYR A 57 -2.93 13.58 -1.74
CA TYR A 57 -1.84 14.37 -1.19
C TYR A 57 -1.75 15.74 -1.88
N THR A 58 -1.10 16.70 -1.22
CA THR A 58 -0.45 17.84 -1.88
C THR A 58 1.04 17.82 -1.56
N LEU A 59 1.85 18.33 -2.48
CA LEU A 59 3.25 18.60 -2.23
C LEU A 59 3.41 19.97 -1.58
N ARG A 60 4.22 20.05 -0.54
CA ARG A 60 4.63 21.30 0.10
C ARG A 60 6.12 21.50 -0.06
N ALA A 61 6.49 22.61 -0.68
CA ALA A 61 7.88 23.02 -0.87
C ALA A 61 8.24 24.15 0.11
N THR A 62 9.38 24.03 0.77
CA THR A 62 9.88 24.99 1.76
C THR A 62 11.37 25.23 1.60
N SER A 63 11.83 26.44 1.89
CA SER A 63 13.26 26.77 1.93
C SER A 63 13.52 27.99 2.80
N GLY A 64 14.23 27.81 3.91
CA GLY A 64 14.58 28.90 4.82
C GLY A 64 13.37 29.79 5.18
N THR A 65 13.48 31.08 4.88
CA THR A 65 12.45 32.10 5.11
C THR A 65 11.53 32.35 3.92
N LEU A 66 11.70 31.62 2.81
CA LEU A 66 10.81 31.75 1.65
C LEU A 66 9.40 31.29 2.01
N THR A 67 8.41 31.97 1.43
CA THR A 67 7.00 31.56 1.57
C THR A 67 6.83 30.15 1.01
N ALA A 68 6.21 29.27 1.79
CA ALA A 68 5.97 27.88 1.38
C ALA A 68 4.98 27.82 0.22
N ALA A 69 5.27 26.98 -0.76
CA ALA A 69 4.36 26.68 -1.86
C ALA A 69 3.66 25.34 -1.63
N VAL A 70 2.38 25.27 -1.99
CA VAL A 70 1.58 24.05 -1.92
C VAL A 70 1.02 23.76 -3.31
N SER A 71 1.17 22.53 -3.79
CA SER A 71 0.63 22.11 -5.09
C SER A 71 -0.88 21.95 -5.05
N ALA A 72 -1.50 21.84 -6.23
CA ALA A 72 -2.83 21.23 -6.33
C ALA A 72 -2.83 19.80 -5.75
N GLY A 73 -4.01 19.33 -5.34
CA GLY A 73 -4.20 17.96 -4.87
C GLY A 73 -4.04 16.94 -6.00
N PHE A 74 -3.47 15.79 -5.67
CA PHE A 74 -3.37 14.65 -6.58
C PHE A 74 -3.55 13.34 -5.80
N THR A 75 -3.96 12.30 -6.52
CA THR A 75 -4.22 10.97 -5.95
C THR A 75 -3.15 9.99 -6.41
N VAL A 76 -2.62 9.23 -5.45
CA VAL A 76 -1.78 8.05 -5.69
C VAL A 76 -2.68 6.82 -5.58
N THR A 77 -2.76 6.04 -6.65
CA THR A 77 -3.59 4.82 -6.73
C THR A 77 -2.73 3.57 -6.71
N THR A 78 -3.33 2.42 -6.43
CA THR A 78 -2.64 1.14 -6.55
C THR A 78 -2.29 0.85 -8.01
N GLY A 79 -1.21 0.09 -8.20
CA GLY A 79 -0.94 -0.54 -9.48
C GLY A 79 -1.89 -1.72 -9.78
N PRO A 80 -1.70 -2.40 -10.92
CA PRO A 80 -2.44 -3.63 -11.22
C PRO A 80 -2.12 -4.70 -10.17
N ALA A 81 -3.14 -5.51 -9.84
CA ALA A 81 -2.97 -6.67 -8.98
C ALA A 81 -2.02 -7.69 -9.62
N VAL A 82 -1.02 -8.15 -8.87
CA VAL A 82 -0.01 -9.11 -9.35
C VAL A 82 0.30 -10.22 -8.36
N LYS A 83 -0.10 -10.08 -7.09
CA LYS A 83 0.18 -11.08 -6.06
C LYS A 83 -0.93 -11.17 -5.01
N LEU A 84 -0.94 -12.29 -4.29
CA LEU A 84 -1.73 -12.49 -3.08
C LEU A 84 -0.80 -12.49 -1.86
N ALA A 85 -1.28 -11.99 -0.72
CA ALA A 85 -0.55 -12.05 0.54
C ALA A 85 -1.49 -12.31 1.71
N PHE A 86 -1.09 -13.17 2.63
CA PHE A 86 -1.79 -13.31 3.92
C PHE A 86 -1.53 -12.06 4.76
N THR A 87 -2.59 -11.35 5.13
CA THR A 87 -2.55 -10.27 6.12
C THR A 87 -2.85 -10.79 7.52
N LEU A 88 -3.50 -11.95 7.60
CA LEU A 88 -3.66 -12.71 8.82
C LEU A 88 -3.48 -14.20 8.50
N SER A 89 -2.48 -14.81 9.11
CA SER A 89 -2.20 -16.23 8.93
C SER A 89 -3.06 -17.09 9.87
N PRO A 90 -3.47 -18.30 9.46
CA PRO A 90 -4.07 -19.24 10.38
C PRO A 90 -3.10 -19.57 11.52
N THR A 91 -3.60 -19.65 12.74
CA THR A 91 -2.82 -20.09 13.90
C THR A 91 -3.35 -21.40 14.45
N GLU A 92 -2.50 -22.04 15.26
CA GLU A 92 -2.72 -23.36 15.84
C GLU A 92 -4.15 -23.57 16.35
N THR A 93 -4.62 -24.80 16.15
CA THR A 93 -5.89 -25.25 16.66
C THR A 93 -5.77 -26.69 17.15
N LYS A 94 -6.66 -27.06 18.06
CA LYS A 94 -6.78 -28.46 18.47
C LYS A 94 -7.42 -29.25 17.33
N PHE A 95 -7.19 -30.56 17.32
CA PHE A 95 -7.81 -31.47 16.36
C PHE A 95 -9.33 -31.21 16.19
N ARG A 96 -9.80 -31.17 14.92
CA ARG A 96 -11.22 -30.93 14.54
C ARG A 96 -11.82 -29.63 15.09
N LYS A 97 -10.98 -28.62 15.27
CA LYS A 97 -11.43 -27.27 15.60
C LYS A 97 -11.02 -26.31 14.49
N VAL A 98 -11.77 -25.23 14.40
CA VAL A 98 -11.44 -24.10 13.53
C VAL A 98 -10.16 -23.43 14.02
N PHE A 99 -9.39 -22.82 13.14
CA PHE A 99 -8.24 -22.00 13.50
C PHE A 99 -8.64 -20.92 14.50
N THR A 100 -7.79 -20.72 15.51
CA THR A 100 -7.99 -19.65 16.50
C THR A 100 -7.95 -18.29 15.83
N THR A 101 -7.05 -18.12 14.87
CA THR A 101 -6.99 -17.00 13.95
C THR A 101 -7.43 -17.45 12.56
N GLN A 102 -8.41 -16.78 11.97
CA GLN A 102 -8.90 -17.13 10.63
C GLN A 102 -8.04 -16.47 9.53
N PRO A 103 -7.81 -17.15 8.39
CA PRO A 103 -7.01 -16.59 7.32
C PRO A 103 -7.65 -15.33 6.70
N VAL A 104 -6.83 -14.32 6.43
CA VAL A 104 -7.20 -13.16 5.62
C VAL A 104 -6.15 -12.97 4.53
N VAL A 105 -6.61 -12.90 3.28
CA VAL A 105 -5.76 -12.75 2.09
C VAL A 105 -6.07 -11.43 1.40
N ALA A 106 -5.07 -10.60 1.16
CA ALA A 106 -5.19 -9.39 0.36
C ALA A 106 -4.68 -9.64 -1.07
N VAL A 107 -5.39 -9.06 -2.04
CA VAL A 107 -4.95 -8.92 -3.43
C VAL A 107 -4.07 -7.67 -3.52
N GLN A 108 -2.81 -7.84 -3.89
CA GLN A 108 -1.82 -6.76 -3.85
C GLN A 108 -1.19 -6.46 -5.21
N ASP A 109 -0.78 -5.20 -5.37
CA ASP A 109 0.08 -4.76 -6.47
C ASP A 109 1.56 -5.10 -6.20
N ALA A 110 2.44 -4.74 -7.13
CA ALA A 110 3.88 -5.00 -7.00
C ALA A 110 4.49 -4.29 -5.77
N GLY A 111 3.94 -3.13 -5.40
CA GLY A 111 4.32 -2.33 -4.23
C GLY A 111 3.77 -2.86 -2.90
N SER A 112 3.05 -3.97 -2.90
CA SER A 112 2.38 -4.55 -1.71
C SER A 112 1.20 -3.72 -1.19
N ASN A 113 0.63 -2.82 -2.00
CA ASN A 113 -0.60 -2.14 -1.66
C ASN A 113 -1.79 -3.04 -1.94
N THR A 114 -2.82 -3.02 -1.08
CA THR A 114 -4.07 -3.75 -1.33
C THR A 114 -4.85 -3.06 -2.45
N VAL A 115 -5.13 -3.78 -3.53
CA VAL A 115 -5.88 -3.28 -4.69
C VAL A 115 -7.37 -3.31 -4.36
N THR A 116 -7.88 -2.20 -3.82
CA THR A 116 -9.24 -2.13 -3.27
C THR A 116 -10.36 -2.26 -4.31
N SER A 117 -10.07 -2.08 -5.60
CA SER A 117 -11.03 -2.34 -6.67
C SER A 117 -11.12 -3.83 -7.06
N SER A 118 -10.24 -4.68 -6.53
CA SER A 118 -10.20 -6.09 -6.90
C SER A 118 -11.33 -6.90 -6.27
N ALA A 119 -12.01 -7.69 -7.10
CA ALA A 119 -13.01 -8.68 -6.72
C ALA A 119 -12.57 -10.12 -7.05
N ALA A 120 -11.25 -10.36 -7.14
CA ALA A 120 -10.70 -11.64 -7.53
C ALA A 120 -11.21 -12.79 -6.64
N GLN A 121 -11.53 -13.94 -7.25
CA GLN A 121 -11.86 -15.16 -6.51
C GLN A 121 -10.59 -15.77 -5.94
N VAL A 122 -10.51 -15.85 -4.62
CA VAL A 122 -9.39 -16.45 -3.89
C VAL A 122 -9.80 -17.85 -3.42
N THR A 123 -8.93 -18.82 -3.66
CA THR A 123 -9.10 -20.21 -3.20
C THR A 123 -7.99 -20.53 -2.21
N LEU A 124 -8.35 -21.03 -1.03
CA LEU A 124 -7.37 -21.62 -0.11
C LEU A 124 -7.20 -23.10 -0.40
N SER A 125 -5.96 -23.58 -0.33
CA SER A 125 -5.60 -24.99 -0.42
C SER A 125 -4.54 -25.32 0.61
N ILE A 126 -4.47 -26.60 1.00
CA ILE A 126 -3.41 -27.13 1.87
C ILE A 126 -2.55 -28.10 1.08
N THR A 127 -1.25 -28.15 1.39
CA THR A 127 -0.28 -28.96 0.64
C THR A 127 -0.06 -30.36 1.24
N THR A 128 -0.21 -30.57 2.55
CA THR A 128 0.02 -31.86 3.22
C THR A 128 -0.60 -31.90 4.62
N PRO A 129 -0.82 -33.09 5.23
CA PRO A 129 -0.73 -34.44 4.67
C PRO A 129 -1.97 -34.84 3.85
N ALA A 130 -1.85 -35.85 2.97
CA ALA A 130 -2.85 -36.26 1.97
C ALA A 130 -4.25 -36.63 2.50
N SER A 131 -4.41 -36.80 3.82
CA SER A 131 -5.70 -37.09 4.46
C SER A 131 -6.32 -35.86 5.12
N ALA A 132 -5.60 -34.75 5.19
CA ALA A 132 -6.12 -33.49 5.72
C ALA A 132 -7.05 -32.85 4.71
N VAL A 133 -8.15 -32.28 5.20
CA VAL A 133 -9.13 -31.53 4.45
C VAL A 133 -9.22 -30.14 5.08
N LEU A 134 -8.99 -29.12 4.26
CA LEU A 134 -9.31 -27.76 4.64
C LEU A 134 -10.83 -27.59 4.57
N THR A 135 -11.44 -27.31 5.71
CA THR A 135 -12.82 -26.87 5.79
C THR A 135 -12.83 -25.39 6.03
N CYS A 136 -13.81 -24.67 5.49
CA CYS A 136 -14.10 -23.25 5.72
C CYS A 136 -15.61 -23.06 5.51
N THR A 137 -16.22 -22.01 6.08
CA THR A 137 -17.63 -21.69 5.81
C THR A 137 -17.89 -21.42 4.32
N ALA A 138 -16.93 -20.78 3.65
CA ALA A 138 -16.91 -20.62 2.21
C ALA A 138 -15.46 -20.67 1.72
N ASN A 139 -15.23 -21.44 0.66
CA ASN A 139 -13.97 -21.51 -0.08
C ASN A 139 -14.28 -22.11 -1.47
N PRO A 140 -14.07 -21.40 -2.58
CA PRO A 140 -13.46 -20.08 -2.69
C PRO A 140 -14.35 -18.91 -2.24
N ILE A 141 -13.76 -17.72 -2.05
CA ILE A 141 -14.50 -16.47 -1.83
C ILE A 141 -14.01 -15.37 -2.78
N ASN A 142 -14.91 -14.50 -3.22
CA ASN A 142 -14.52 -13.29 -3.95
C ASN A 142 -14.02 -12.24 -2.96
N ALA A 143 -12.90 -11.60 -3.28
CA ALA A 143 -12.39 -10.49 -2.51
C ALA A 143 -13.40 -9.33 -2.48
N VAL A 144 -13.54 -8.67 -1.34
CA VAL A 144 -14.30 -7.43 -1.17
C VAL A 144 -13.31 -6.35 -0.77
N SER A 145 -13.29 -5.24 -1.51
CA SER A 145 -12.27 -4.21 -1.35
C SER A 145 -10.84 -4.76 -1.43
N GLY A 146 -10.60 -5.73 -2.32
CA GLY A 146 -9.31 -6.40 -2.46
C GLY A 146 -8.94 -7.37 -1.33
N VAL A 147 -9.85 -7.67 -0.39
CA VAL A 147 -9.58 -8.56 0.74
C VAL A 147 -10.55 -9.75 0.76
N ALA A 148 -9.99 -10.95 0.86
CA ALA A 148 -10.70 -12.20 1.08
C ALA A 148 -10.56 -12.61 2.56
N THR A 149 -11.62 -12.42 3.33
CA THR A 149 -11.70 -12.80 4.76
C THR A 149 -12.41 -14.13 4.91
N TYR A 150 -11.71 -15.12 5.42
CA TYR A 150 -12.28 -16.45 5.65
C TYR A 150 -12.80 -16.60 7.07
N ALA A 151 -13.75 -17.51 7.25
CA ALA A 151 -14.32 -17.87 8.53
C ALA A 151 -14.57 -19.38 8.60
N GLY A 152 -14.63 -19.90 9.83
CA GLY A 152 -14.87 -21.32 10.08
C GLY A 152 -13.80 -22.24 9.49
N CYS A 153 -12.63 -21.71 9.11
CA CYS A 153 -11.56 -22.49 8.54
C CYS A 153 -10.88 -23.37 9.59
N GLY A 154 -10.56 -24.60 9.24
CA GLY A 154 -9.82 -25.56 10.06
C GLY A 154 -9.41 -26.80 9.26
N ILE A 155 -8.64 -27.69 9.90
CA ILE A 155 -8.16 -28.93 9.29
C ILE A 155 -8.87 -30.14 9.92
N ASP A 156 -9.45 -31.00 9.08
CA ASP A 156 -9.95 -32.33 9.48
C ASP A 156 -9.13 -33.43 8.79
N THR A 157 -8.83 -34.55 9.46
CA THR A 157 -8.19 -35.71 8.81
C THR A 157 -9.26 -36.77 8.50
N LYS A 158 -9.65 -36.84 7.23
CA LYS A 158 -10.71 -37.66 6.62
C LYS A 158 -12.09 -37.57 7.28
N GLY A 159 -13.07 -37.21 6.43
CA GLY A 159 -14.47 -37.01 6.78
C GLY A 159 -15.13 -38.20 7.46
N THR A 160 -16.16 -37.89 8.24
CA THR A 160 -17.23 -38.78 8.71
C THR A 160 -17.00 -40.27 8.46
N SER A 161 -16.44 -40.96 9.45
CA SER A 161 -16.83 -42.34 9.70
C SER A 161 -18.07 -42.27 10.61
N THR A 162 -19.25 -42.38 10.01
CA THR A 162 -20.42 -42.89 10.72
C THR A 162 -20.12 -44.32 11.18
N LEU A 163 -20.48 -44.64 12.43
CA LEU A 163 -20.40 -45.98 13.02
C LEU A 163 -21.19 -47.01 12.20
#